data_AF-A0A6P0I972-F1
#
_entry.id   AF-A0A6P0I972-F1
#
_cell.length_a   1.000
_cell.length_b   1.000
_cell.length_c   1.000
_cell.angle_alpha   90.00
_cell.angle_beta   90.00
_cell.angle_gamma   90.00
#
_symmetry.space_group_name_H-M   'P 1'
#
loop_
_entity.id
_entity.type
_entity.pdbx_description
1 polymer ?
#
loop_
_entity_poly.entity_id
_entity_poly.type
_entity_poly.pdbx_seq_one_letter_code
_entity_poly.pdbx_strand_id
1 'polypeptide(L)'
;TTLQQMAQKRPQTLDEFMNISGVGSRKQDKYGKKFIQAIRNYCAESGLPTNSEPIRELAKVVDNVPSFTQIETLELHKQGLSIDAIANQRGISSGTVTGHLAELIEKDQPVDIDKLVKPEHQEKIIAAIEEVGDGALKPIYEYLQERYNYNEIKLVRAYWRSDRLDF
;
A
#
# COMPACT_ATOMS: atom_id res chain seq x y z
N THR A 1 -20.69 16.56 9.66
CA THR A 1 -19.44 17.37 9.70
C THR A 1 -18.79 17.37 8.33
N THR A 2 -17.85 18.30 8.04
CA THR A 2 -17.16 18.41 6.73
C THR A 2 -16.51 17.09 6.29
N LEU A 3 -15.87 16.34 7.22
CA LEU A 3 -15.28 15.03 6.92
C LEU A 3 -16.33 13.96 6.55
N GLN A 4 -17.49 13.93 7.21
CA GLN A 4 -18.58 13.01 6.85
C GLN A 4 -19.10 13.29 5.43
N GLN A 5 -19.20 14.56 5.02
CA GLN A 5 -19.57 14.89 3.64
C GLN A 5 -18.50 14.45 2.64
N MET A 6 -17.21 14.56 2.97
CA MET A 6 -16.14 14.06 2.11
C MET A 6 -16.19 12.54 1.96
N ALA A 7 -16.45 11.80 3.04
CA ALA A 7 -16.60 10.35 2.99
C ALA A 7 -17.79 9.89 2.13
N GLN A 8 -18.90 10.64 2.16
CA GLN A 8 -20.09 10.34 1.34
C GLN A 8 -19.91 10.72 -0.13
N LYS A 9 -19.44 11.94 -0.40
CA LYS A 9 -19.34 12.48 -1.77
C LYS A 9 -18.08 12.04 -2.51
N ARG A 10 -17.03 11.65 -1.79
CA ARG A 10 -15.72 11.20 -2.31
C ARG A 10 -15.18 12.15 -3.39
N PRO A 11 -14.97 13.45 -3.11
CA PRO A 11 -14.43 14.38 -4.09
C PRO A 11 -13.04 13.95 -4.57
N GLN A 12 -12.90 13.80 -5.88
CA GLN A 12 -11.68 13.36 -6.54
C GLN A 12 -11.04 14.47 -7.37
N THR A 13 -11.62 15.68 -7.43
CA THR A 13 -11.02 16.84 -8.08
C THR A 13 -11.01 18.04 -7.14
N LEU A 14 -10.20 19.06 -7.46
CA LEU A 14 -10.16 20.30 -6.66
C LEU A 14 -11.51 21.00 -6.66
N ASP A 15 -12.24 20.97 -7.78
CA ASP A 15 -13.57 21.57 -7.89
C ASP A 15 -14.61 20.79 -7.06
N GLU A 16 -14.58 19.46 -7.11
CA GLU A 16 -15.44 18.63 -6.26
C GLU A 16 -15.13 18.85 -4.77
N PHE A 17 -13.86 19.02 -4.42
CA PHE A 17 -13.43 19.31 -3.05
C PHE A 17 -13.92 20.68 -2.57
N MET A 18 -13.95 21.68 -3.46
CA MET A 18 -14.46 23.02 -3.19
C MET A 18 -15.98 23.03 -2.96
N ASN A 19 -16.70 22.08 -3.53
CA ASN A 19 -18.15 21.90 -3.34
C ASN A 19 -18.54 21.22 -2.01
N ILE A 20 -17.58 20.92 -1.14
CA ILE A 20 -17.83 20.40 0.21
C ILE A 20 -18.14 21.53 1.19
N SER A 21 -19.21 21.40 1.96
CA SER A 21 -19.59 22.40 2.96
C SER A 21 -18.50 22.54 4.04
N GLY A 22 -18.04 23.79 4.24
CA GLY A 22 -16.98 24.12 5.19
C GLY A 22 -15.55 24.04 4.63
N VAL A 23 -15.40 23.68 3.35
CA VAL A 23 -14.17 23.92 2.58
C VAL A 23 -14.28 25.30 1.94
N GLY A 24 -13.29 26.15 2.21
CA GLY A 24 -13.11 27.46 1.57
C GLY A 24 -11.82 27.44 0.75
N SER A 25 -11.57 28.44 -0.11
CA SER A 25 -10.37 28.51 -0.97
C SER A 25 -9.07 28.29 -0.18
N ARG A 26 -8.93 28.93 1.00
CA ARG A 26 -7.76 28.71 1.90
C ARG A 26 -7.54 27.25 2.30
N LYS A 27 -8.62 26.49 2.54
CA LYS A 27 -8.53 25.08 2.92
C LYS A 27 -8.31 24.18 1.70
N GLN A 28 -8.88 24.55 0.56
CA GLN A 28 -8.63 23.86 -0.72
C GLN A 28 -7.16 23.98 -1.10
N ASP A 29 -6.57 25.17 -1.05
CA ASP A 29 -5.15 25.39 -1.36
C ASP A 29 -4.25 24.61 -0.41
N LYS A 30 -4.56 24.67 0.89
CA LYS A 30 -3.71 24.07 1.94
C LYS A 30 -3.83 22.54 2.03
N TYR A 31 -5.03 21.99 1.82
CA TYR A 31 -5.33 20.59 2.12
C TYR A 31 -5.95 19.81 0.96
N GLY A 32 -6.48 20.48 -0.06
CA GLY A 32 -7.27 19.85 -1.12
C GLY A 32 -6.53 18.72 -1.81
N LYS A 33 -5.29 18.97 -2.26
CA LYS A 33 -4.46 17.92 -2.89
C LYS A 33 -4.28 16.68 -2.00
N LYS A 34 -4.04 16.87 -0.71
CA LYS A 34 -3.83 15.75 0.24
C LYS A 34 -5.11 14.94 0.46
N PHE A 35 -6.25 15.61 0.63
CA PHE A 35 -7.54 14.93 0.81
C PHE A 35 -8.00 14.22 -0.46
N ILE A 36 -7.91 14.89 -1.62
CA ILE A 36 -8.27 14.29 -2.91
C ILE A 36 -7.44 13.04 -3.15
N GLN A 37 -6.14 13.07 -2.88
CA GLN A 37 -5.29 11.88 -3.02
C GLN A 37 -5.69 10.77 -2.06
N ALA A 38 -5.91 11.08 -0.77
CA ALA A 38 -6.36 10.08 0.20
C ALA A 38 -7.70 9.43 -0.20
N ILE A 39 -8.63 10.22 -0.72
CA ILE A 39 -9.92 9.75 -1.22
C ILE A 39 -9.75 8.88 -2.48
N ARG A 40 -8.90 9.30 -3.43
CA ARG A 40 -8.59 8.53 -4.63
C ARG A 40 -7.94 7.18 -4.28
N ASN A 41 -6.97 7.17 -3.37
CA ASN A 41 -6.32 5.95 -2.89
C ASN A 41 -7.35 5.02 -2.25
N TYR A 42 -8.20 5.55 -1.37
CA TYR A 42 -9.29 4.77 -0.76
C TYR A 42 -10.24 4.19 -1.81
N CYS A 43 -10.63 4.97 -2.83
CA CYS A 43 -11.48 4.47 -3.91
C CYS A 43 -10.80 3.35 -4.69
N ALA A 44 -9.51 3.52 -5.05
CA ALA A 44 -8.73 2.51 -5.78
C ALA A 44 -8.58 1.21 -4.98
N GLU A 45 -8.27 1.31 -3.68
CA GLU A 45 -8.12 0.16 -2.78
C GLU A 45 -9.45 -0.56 -2.50
N SER A 46 -10.56 0.19 -2.48
CA SER A 46 -11.91 -0.34 -2.20
C SER A 46 -12.68 -0.77 -3.45
N GLY A 47 -12.07 -0.71 -4.64
CA GLY A 47 -12.74 -1.02 -5.91
C GLY A 47 -13.89 -0.07 -6.28
N LEU A 48 -13.88 1.15 -5.74
CA LEU A 48 -14.89 2.18 -6.02
C LEU A 48 -14.49 3.00 -7.27
N PRO A 49 -15.46 3.59 -7.99
CA PRO A 49 -15.18 4.36 -9.20
C PRO A 49 -14.23 5.53 -8.95
N THR A 50 -13.18 5.63 -9.77
CA THR A 50 -12.20 6.72 -9.76
C THR A 50 -12.44 7.65 -10.96
N ASN A 51 -12.72 8.92 -10.69
CA ASN A 51 -12.87 9.96 -11.69
C ASN A 51 -11.51 10.65 -11.89
N SER A 52 -10.85 10.39 -13.02
CA SER A 52 -9.69 11.09 -13.62
C SER A 52 -8.26 10.56 -13.38
N GLU A 53 -7.46 10.76 -14.44
CA GLU A 53 -6.05 10.42 -14.63
C GLU A 53 -5.10 11.07 -13.57
N PRO A 54 -3.92 10.46 -13.31
CA PRO A 54 -2.94 10.99 -12.36
C PRO A 54 -2.28 12.30 -12.86
N ILE A 55 -2.10 13.28 -11.97
CA ILE A 55 -1.29 14.49 -12.26
C ILE A 55 0.20 14.10 -12.19
N ARG A 56 0.83 13.94 -13.35
CA ARG A 56 2.15 13.30 -13.56
C ARG A 56 3.33 13.92 -12.81
N GLU A 57 3.30 15.22 -12.51
CA GLU A 57 4.39 15.92 -11.80
C GLU A 57 4.30 15.84 -10.26
N LEU A 58 3.10 15.64 -9.70
CA LEU A 58 2.94 15.42 -8.26
C LEU A 58 3.20 13.95 -7.88
N ALA A 59 3.03 13.03 -8.83
CA ALA A 59 3.18 11.59 -8.63
C ALA A 59 4.58 11.21 -8.12
N LYS A 60 5.66 11.74 -8.72
CA LYS A 60 7.04 11.33 -8.39
C LYS A 60 7.50 11.71 -6.97
N VAL A 61 7.01 12.81 -6.41
CA VAL A 61 7.40 13.25 -5.03
C VAL A 61 6.49 12.62 -3.98
N VAL A 62 5.30 12.16 -4.37
CA VAL A 62 4.29 11.57 -3.48
C VAL A 62 4.37 10.04 -3.46
N ASP A 63 4.94 9.39 -4.47
CA ASP A 63 5.08 7.92 -4.52
C ASP A 63 5.84 7.35 -3.31
N ASN A 64 6.86 8.05 -2.80
CA ASN A 64 7.61 7.62 -1.61
C ASN A 64 6.89 7.93 -0.28
N VAL A 65 5.73 8.60 -0.29
CA VAL A 65 4.96 8.89 0.92
C VAL A 65 3.90 7.80 1.11
N PRO A 66 3.90 7.08 2.25
CA PRO A 66 2.85 6.13 2.57
C PRO A 66 1.48 6.80 2.65
N SER A 67 0.45 6.14 2.13
CA SER A 67 -0.94 6.57 2.31
C SER A 67 -1.38 6.41 3.77
N PHE A 68 -2.46 7.07 4.18
CA PHE A 68 -2.98 6.96 5.55
C PHE A 68 -3.34 5.52 5.95
N THR A 69 -3.97 4.79 5.04
CA THR A 69 -4.32 3.36 5.17
C THR A 69 -3.09 2.45 5.24
N GLN A 70 -2.00 2.79 4.54
CA GLN A 70 -0.71 2.13 4.70
C GLN A 70 -0.12 2.42 6.09
N ILE A 71 -0.14 3.67 6.55
CA ILE A 71 0.34 4.06 7.89
C ILE A 71 -0.44 3.30 8.98
N GLU A 72 -1.76 3.21 8.88
CA GLU A 72 -2.59 2.44 9.81
C GLU A 72 -2.20 0.95 9.83
N THR A 73 -1.92 0.37 8.65
CA THR A 73 -1.40 -1.01 8.56
C THR A 73 -0.05 -1.15 9.26
N LEU A 74 0.85 -0.20 9.06
CA LEU A 74 2.17 -0.18 9.65
C LEU A 74 2.11 -0.08 11.17
N GLU A 75 1.23 0.76 11.71
CA GLU A 75 1.05 0.91 13.16
C GLU A 75 0.57 -0.38 13.83
N LEU A 76 -0.34 -1.11 13.19
CA LEU A 76 -0.80 -2.41 13.69
C LEU A 76 0.26 -3.50 13.54
N HIS A 77 1.04 -3.49 12.45
CA HIS A 77 2.18 -4.41 12.28
C HIS A 77 3.24 -4.18 13.36
N LYS A 78 3.55 -2.93 13.70
CA LYS A 78 4.49 -2.58 14.78
C LYS A 78 4.05 -3.08 16.15
N GLN A 79 2.74 -3.30 16.36
CA GLN A 79 2.20 -3.91 17.57
C GLN A 79 2.33 -5.44 17.59
N GLY A 80 2.86 -6.05 16.52
CA GLY A 80 3.08 -7.49 16.41
C GLY A 80 1.86 -8.30 15.98
N LEU A 81 0.82 -7.65 15.43
CA LEU A 81 -0.35 -8.34 14.91
C LEU A 81 0.00 -9.08 13.61
N SER A 82 -0.59 -10.27 13.43
CA SER A 82 -0.50 -11.01 12.16
C SER A 82 -1.30 -10.32 11.06
N ILE A 83 -0.98 -10.63 9.80
CA ILE A 83 -1.71 -10.12 8.62
C ILE A 83 -3.23 -10.33 8.76
N ASP A 84 -3.66 -11.52 9.19
CA ASP A 84 -5.08 -11.83 9.36
C ASP A 84 -5.71 -11.08 10.54
N ALA A 85 -4.98 -10.85 11.63
CA ALA A 85 -5.46 -10.04 12.74
C ALA A 85 -5.64 -8.57 12.33
N ILE A 86 -4.68 -8.02 11.56
CA ILE A 86 -4.77 -6.68 10.99
C ILE A 86 -5.96 -6.59 10.04
N ALA A 87 -6.13 -7.57 9.15
CA ALA A 87 -7.24 -7.65 8.20
C ALA A 87 -8.59 -7.61 8.92
N ASN A 88 -8.76 -8.44 9.95
CA ASN A 88 -9.98 -8.49 10.77
C ASN A 88 -10.23 -7.17 11.51
N GLN A 89 -9.20 -6.59 12.13
CA GLN A 89 -9.33 -5.34 12.89
C GLN A 89 -9.69 -4.14 12.00
N ARG A 90 -9.14 -4.12 10.78
CA ARG A 90 -9.38 -3.04 9.81
C ARG A 90 -10.61 -3.27 8.93
N GLY A 91 -11.18 -4.48 8.93
CA GLY A 91 -12.31 -4.84 8.06
C GLY A 91 -11.94 -4.88 6.57
N ILE A 92 -10.71 -5.27 6.25
CA ILE A 92 -10.21 -5.41 4.86
C ILE A 92 -9.64 -6.82 4.64
N SER A 93 -9.32 -7.17 3.39
CA SER A 93 -8.76 -8.50 3.08
C SER A 93 -7.29 -8.65 3.50
N SER A 94 -6.86 -9.86 3.85
CA SER A 94 -5.44 -10.19 4.10
C SER A 94 -4.55 -9.88 2.89
N GLY A 95 -5.08 -10.01 1.66
CA GLY A 95 -4.39 -9.64 0.43
C GLY A 95 -4.13 -8.13 0.33
N THR A 96 -5.08 -7.30 0.77
CA THR A 96 -4.93 -5.84 0.84
C THR A 96 -3.87 -5.45 1.89
N VAL A 97 -3.90 -6.07 3.06
CA VAL A 97 -2.87 -5.88 4.11
C VAL A 97 -1.48 -6.24 3.59
N THR A 98 -1.35 -7.40 2.95
CA THR A 98 -0.10 -7.86 2.31
C THR A 98 0.37 -6.85 1.26
N GLY A 99 -0.56 -6.32 0.44
CA GLY A 99 -0.27 -5.27 -0.53
C GLY A 99 0.30 -4.01 0.11
N HIS A 100 -0.34 -3.50 1.17
CA HIS A 100 0.16 -2.33 1.89
C HIS A 100 1.55 -2.57 2.48
N LEU A 101 1.78 -3.72 3.11
CA LEU A 101 3.09 -4.04 3.70
C LEU A 101 4.18 -4.14 2.62
N ALA A 102 3.88 -4.75 1.47
CA ALA A 102 4.80 -4.79 0.34
C ALA A 102 5.15 -3.39 -0.18
N GLU A 103 4.15 -2.54 -0.41
CA GLU A 103 4.38 -1.16 -0.86
C GLU A 103 5.12 -0.32 0.19
N LEU A 104 4.86 -0.55 1.47
CA LEU A 104 5.59 0.11 2.57
C LEU A 104 7.07 -0.29 2.58
N ILE A 105 7.37 -1.57 2.32
CA ILE A 105 8.76 -2.05 2.20
C ILE A 105 9.46 -1.36 1.04
N GLU A 106 8.83 -1.32 -0.15
CA GLU A 106 9.39 -0.64 -1.34
C GLU A 106 9.57 0.88 -1.13
N LYS A 107 8.81 1.50 -0.22
CA LYS A 107 8.91 2.91 0.18
C LYS A 107 9.83 3.16 1.38
N ASP A 108 10.71 2.21 1.66
CA ASP A 108 11.66 2.29 2.76
C ASP A 108 11.06 2.48 4.16
N GLN A 109 9.82 2.08 4.39
CA GLN A 109 9.22 2.16 5.72
C GLN A 109 9.72 1.03 6.63
N PRO A 110 9.70 1.21 7.96
CA PRO A 110 10.20 0.22 8.91
C PRO A 110 9.22 -0.95 9.09
N VAL A 111 9.14 -1.80 8.08
CA VAL A 111 8.41 -3.07 8.11
C VAL A 111 9.40 -4.18 8.42
N ASP A 112 9.18 -4.85 9.55
CA ASP A 112 9.95 -6.01 9.97
C ASP A 112 9.49 -7.25 9.18
N ILE A 113 10.27 -7.66 8.18
CA ILE A 113 9.92 -8.79 7.31
C ILE A 113 10.08 -10.15 7.99
N ASP A 114 10.99 -10.27 8.96
CA ASP A 114 11.22 -11.53 9.69
C ASP A 114 10.00 -11.95 10.53
N LYS A 115 9.17 -10.97 10.92
CA LYS A 115 7.87 -11.22 11.56
C LYS A 115 6.78 -11.69 10.60
N LEU A 116 6.97 -11.49 9.30
CA LEU A 116 5.98 -11.81 8.26
C LEU A 116 6.32 -13.10 7.52
N VAL A 117 7.60 -13.31 7.22
CA VAL A 117 8.12 -14.43 6.46
C VAL A 117 9.36 -14.96 7.18
N LYS A 118 9.43 -16.27 7.41
CA LYS A 118 10.59 -16.85 8.11
C LYS A 118 11.87 -16.65 7.28
N PRO A 119 13.04 -16.37 7.90
CA PRO A 119 14.30 -16.16 7.18
C PRO A 119 14.63 -17.29 6.18
N GLU A 120 14.41 -18.55 6.58
CA GLU A 120 14.61 -19.71 5.69
C GLU A 120 13.77 -19.65 4.41
N HIS A 121 12.54 -19.14 4.50
CA HIS A 121 11.66 -18.96 3.34
C HIS A 121 12.13 -17.77 2.50
N GLN A 122 12.57 -16.69 3.15
CA GLN A 122 13.10 -15.51 2.46
C GLN A 122 14.28 -15.89 1.56
N GLU A 123 15.26 -16.62 2.09
CA GLU A 123 16.43 -17.09 1.32
C GLU A 123 16.04 -17.87 0.07
N LYS A 124 15.08 -18.81 0.20
CA LYS A 124 14.61 -19.61 -0.93
C LYS A 124 13.88 -18.79 -1.98
N ILE A 125 13.07 -17.83 -1.53
CA ILE A 125 12.32 -16.95 -2.43
C ILE A 125 13.27 -15.96 -3.12
N ILE A 126 14.27 -15.41 -2.41
CA ILE A 126 15.30 -14.54 -2.99
C ILE A 126 16.08 -15.27 -4.08
N ALA A 127 16.57 -16.49 -3.79
CA ALA A 127 17.26 -17.30 -4.79
C ALA A 127 16.37 -17.58 -6.02
N ALA A 128 15.08 -17.84 -5.82
CA ALA A 128 14.15 -17.99 -6.94
C ALA A 128 14.00 -16.70 -7.76
N ILE A 129 13.91 -15.53 -7.10
CA ILE A 129 13.83 -14.23 -7.77
C ILE A 129 15.08 -13.95 -8.61
N GLU A 130 16.28 -14.29 -8.10
CA GLU A 130 17.53 -14.13 -8.85
C GLU A 130 17.58 -15.00 -10.12
N GLU A 131 16.99 -16.20 -10.06
CA GLU A 131 16.97 -17.15 -11.18
C GLU A 131 15.91 -16.83 -12.23
N VAL A 132 14.68 -16.47 -11.82
CA VAL A 132 13.56 -16.27 -12.77
C VAL A 132 13.18 -14.80 -13.01
N GLY A 133 13.74 -13.89 -12.22
CA GLY A 133 13.42 -12.46 -12.23
C GLY A 133 12.22 -12.08 -11.36
N ASP A 134 12.05 -10.78 -11.14
CA ASP A 134 11.07 -10.21 -10.20
C ASP A 134 9.75 -9.76 -10.87
N GLY A 135 9.59 -9.94 -12.18
CA GLY A 135 8.46 -9.40 -12.95
C GLY A 135 7.08 -9.86 -12.45
N ALA A 136 6.72 -11.11 -12.75
CA ALA A 136 5.44 -11.72 -12.36
C ALA A 136 5.63 -12.71 -11.19
N LEU A 137 4.64 -12.84 -10.31
CA LEU A 137 4.71 -13.76 -9.17
C LEU A 137 4.60 -15.24 -9.59
N LYS A 138 3.89 -15.51 -10.69
CA LYS A 138 3.60 -16.89 -11.14
C LYS A 138 4.87 -17.69 -11.48
N PRO A 139 5.83 -17.17 -12.28
CA PRO A 139 7.10 -17.87 -12.52
C PRO A 139 7.88 -18.21 -11.24
N ILE A 140 7.92 -17.29 -10.27
CA ILE A 140 8.59 -17.51 -8.98
C ILE A 140 7.87 -18.63 -8.20
N TYR A 141 6.55 -18.58 -8.13
CA TYR A 141 5.72 -19.58 -7.47
C TYR A 141 5.89 -20.99 -8.09
N GLU A 142 5.93 -21.07 -9.42
CA GLU A 142 6.15 -22.32 -10.16
C GLU A 142 7.57 -22.86 -9.95
N TYR A 143 8.59 -21.99 -9.98
CA TYR A 143 9.99 -22.36 -9.71
C TYR A 143 10.16 -22.95 -8.30
N LEU A 144 9.45 -22.36 -7.32
CA LEU A 144 9.41 -22.82 -5.94
C LEU A 144 8.54 -24.07 -5.72
N GLN A 145 8.01 -24.67 -6.80
CA GLN A 145 7.14 -25.85 -6.76
C GLN A 145 5.93 -25.66 -5.83
N GLU A 146 5.36 -24.46 -5.81
CA GLU A 146 4.13 -24.16 -5.06
C GLU A 146 4.25 -24.32 -3.53
N ARG A 147 5.48 -24.37 -2.99
CA ARG A 147 5.72 -24.60 -1.56
C ARG A 147 5.47 -23.37 -0.68
N TYR A 148 5.47 -22.18 -1.26
CA TYR A 148 5.32 -20.91 -0.55
C TYR A 148 4.12 -20.16 -1.12
N ASN A 149 3.36 -19.49 -0.26
CA ASN A 149 2.15 -18.82 -0.72
C ASN A 149 2.47 -17.48 -1.41
N TYR A 150 1.52 -16.98 -2.21
CA TYR A 150 1.70 -15.73 -2.96
C TYR A 150 1.96 -14.50 -2.07
N ASN A 151 1.49 -14.48 -0.82
CA ASN A 151 1.73 -13.35 0.08
C ASN A 151 3.19 -13.29 0.51
N GLU A 152 3.78 -14.44 0.89
CA GLU A 152 5.21 -14.53 1.22
C GLU A 152 6.07 -14.08 0.04
N ILE A 153 5.79 -14.61 -1.16
CA ILE A 153 6.54 -14.25 -2.37
C ILE A 153 6.44 -12.75 -2.66
N LYS A 154 5.24 -12.17 -2.51
CA LYS A 154 5.02 -10.74 -2.73
C LYS A 154 5.81 -9.86 -1.75
N LEU A 155 5.84 -10.22 -0.47
CA LEU A 155 6.56 -9.47 0.56
C LEU A 155 8.08 -9.57 0.39
N VAL A 156 8.60 -10.77 0.15
CA VAL A 156 10.05 -10.97 -0.08
C VAL A 156 10.50 -10.28 -1.35
N ARG A 157 9.69 -10.29 -2.41
CA ARG A 157 10.00 -9.54 -3.62
C ARG A 157 10.08 -8.04 -3.38
N ALA A 158 9.13 -7.48 -2.61
CA ALA A 158 9.17 -6.07 -2.24
C ALA A 158 10.44 -5.73 -1.44
N TYR A 159 10.84 -6.63 -0.54
CA TYR A 159 12.10 -6.50 0.21
C TYR A 159 13.33 -6.54 -0.68
N TRP A 160 13.40 -7.52 -1.59
CA TRP A 160 14.47 -7.63 -2.57
C TRP A 160 14.61 -6.37 -3.44
N ARG A 161 13.49 -5.74 -3.81
CA ARG A 161 13.47 -4.47 -4.59
C ARG A 161 13.91 -3.24 -3.79
N SER A 162 13.80 -3.27 -2.47
CA SER A 162 14.11 -2.12 -1.61
C SER A 162 15.62 -1.90 -1.37
N ASP A 163 16.49 -2.67 -2.04
CA ASP A 163 17.97 -2.61 -1.92
C ASP A 163 18.47 -2.87 -0.47
N ARG A 164 17.63 -3.48 0.37
CA ARG A 164 17.88 -3.84 1.79
C ARG A 164 18.57 -5.20 1.96
N LEU A 165 19.22 -5.70 0.92
CA LEU A 165 20.01 -6.91 1.01
C LEU A 165 21.38 -6.54 1.60
N ASP A 166 21.48 -6.52 2.92
CA ASP A 166 22.77 -6.47 3.60
C ASP A 166 23.47 -7.82 3.37
N PHE A 167 24.44 -7.86 2.44
CA PHE A 167 25.35 -9.00 2.22
C PHE A 167 26.60 -8.91 3.09
#